data_AF-A0AAD7BI63-F1
#
_entry.id   AF-A0AAD7BI63-F1
#
_cell.length_a   1.000
_cell.length_b   1.000
_cell.length_c   1.000
_cell.angle_alpha   90.00
_cell.angle_beta   90.00
_cell.angle_gamma   90.00
#
_symmetry.space_group_name_H-M   'P 1'
#
loop_
_entity.id
_entity.type
_entity.pdbx_description
1 polymer ?
#
loop_
_entity_poly.entity_id
_entity_poly.type
_entity_poly.pdbx_seq_one_letter_code
_entity_poly.pdbx_strand_id
1 'polypeptide(L)'
;MHATTTTRAVFRRLSRNELPLGTIRLLLTFLTTVFLITGGALCVKVWTTHHHVQKQLDANLPSGVTSAVLHYADVRTTSILVFVTNNLVVLVVSHILLAMLQDIFDIIPASVFRRLGTQLPTQPLTSGTLRYQVMGMMVTMVLYVAATAVHTAFVFSRSGSVVISSSTLAAADAQVAVQGVLNNLGIKLAYRDTRYIRISAQMAWPALVFALLTTAVTVMAWRRYPRRGGVVEKVEAEPEKVTL
;
A
#
# COMPACT_ATOMS: atom_id res chain seq x y z
N MET A 1 -28.22 -30.43 -44.39
CA MET A 1 -28.54 -29.11 -43.80
C MET A 1 -27.85 -29.02 -42.45
N HIS A 2 -26.68 -28.35 -42.39
CA HIS A 2 -25.97 -28.11 -41.14
C HIS A 2 -26.44 -26.78 -40.54
N ALA A 3 -27.14 -26.85 -39.41
CA ALA A 3 -27.49 -25.67 -38.64
C ALA A 3 -26.27 -25.22 -37.82
N THR A 4 -25.58 -24.20 -38.33
CA THR A 4 -24.52 -23.47 -37.64
C THR A 4 -25.09 -22.74 -36.43
N THR A 5 -24.96 -23.35 -35.25
CA THR A 5 -25.30 -22.75 -33.96
C THR A 5 -24.19 -21.82 -33.51
N THR A 6 -23.98 -20.72 -34.24
CA THR A 6 -22.99 -19.71 -33.91
C THR A 6 -23.66 -18.49 -33.29
N THR A 7 -23.01 -17.93 -32.27
CA THR A 7 -23.17 -16.55 -31.77
C THR A 7 -24.34 -16.19 -30.83
N ARG A 8 -24.67 -17.04 -29.84
CA ARG A 8 -25.31 -16.53 -28.58
C ARG A 8 -24.36 -16.41 -27.39
N ALA A 9 -23.12 -16.89 -27.50
CA ALA A 9 -22.14 -16.85 -26.41
C ALA A 9 -21.47 -15.48 -26.20
N VAL A 10 -21.55 -14.56 -27.16
CA VAL A 10 -20.78 -13.30 -27.11
C VAL A 10 -21.51 -12.19 -26.34
N PHE A 11 -22.84 -12.16 -26.34
CA PHE A 11 -23.61 -11.09 -25.69
C PHE A 11 -23.86 -11.30 -24.19
N ARG A 12 -23.58 -12.50 -23.65
CA ARG A 12 -23.66 -12.79 -22.20
C ARG A 12 -22.49 -12.20 -21.38
N ARG A 13 -21.62 -11.40 -22.01
CA ARG A 13 -20.51 -10.70 -21.36
C ARG A 13 -20.90 -9.38 -20.69
N LEU A 14 -22.07 -8.80 -20.99
CA LEU A 14 -22.47 -7.49 -20.46
C LEU A 14 -23.24 -7.54 -19.12
N SER A 15 -23.67 -8.70 -18.64
CA SER A 15 -24.40 -8.82 -17.36
C SER A 15 -23.53 -9.23 -16.16
N ARG A 16 -22.20 -9.38 -16.33
CA ARG A 16 -21.29 -9.85 -15.26
C ARG A 16 -20.84 -8.77 -14.26
N ASN A 17 -21.38 -7.55 -14.33
CA ASN A 17 -21.18 -6.54 -13.28
C ASN A 17 -22.30 -6.64 -12.24
N GLU A 18 -22.44 -7.77 -11.56
CA GLU A 18 -23.33 -7.90 -10.40
C GLU A 18 -22.76 -7.17 -9.15
N LEU A 19 -21.50 -6.73 -9.19
CA LEU A 19 -20.93 -5.92 -8.12
C LEU A 19 -21.24 -4.42 -8.30
N PRO A 20 -21.93 -3.80 -7.34
CA PRO A 20 -22.16 -2.36 -7.38
C PRO A 20 -20.82 -1.62 -7.33
N LEU A 21 -20.67 -0.61 -8.21
CA LEU A 21 -19.52 0.31 -8.28
C LEU A 21 -18.18 -0.32 -8.73
N GLY A 22 -18.21 -1.40 -9.53
CA GLY A 22 -17.02 -2.12 -10.00
C GLY A 22 -15.90 -1.22 -10.58
N THR A 23 -16.23 -0.36 -11.56
CA THR A 23 -15.25 0.53 -12.21
C THR A 23 -14.65 1.56 -11.25
N ILE A 24 -15.48 2.15 -10.38
CA ILE A 24 -15.03 3.13 -9.38
C ILE A 24 -14.10 2.47 -8.37
N ARG A 25 -14.47 1.27 -7.90
CA ARG A 25 -13.64 0.51 -6.96
C ARG A 25 -12.32 0.11 -7.61
N LEU A 26 -12.32 -0.29 -8.89
CA LEU A 26 -11.10 -0.62 -9.63
C LEU A 26 -10.16 0.59 -9.71
N LEU A 27 -10.68 1.74 -10.14
CA LEU A 27 -9.91 2.98 -10.28
C LEU A 27 -9.32 3.43 -8.94
N LEU A 28 -10.13 3.42 -7.87
CA LEU A 28 -9.69 3.82 -6.53
C LEU A 28 -8.64 2.84 -5.95
N THR A 29 -8.83 1.54 -6.14
CA THR A 29 -7.87 0.51 -5.69
C THR A 29 -6.54 0.65 -6.44
N PHE A 30 -6.59 0.93 -7.75
CA PHE A 30 -5.41 1.20 -8.57
C PHE A 30 -4.67 2.46 -8.10
N LEU A 31 -5.37 3.59 -7.96
CA LEU A 31 -4.76 4.85 -7.48
C LEU A 31 -4.15 4.68 -6.09
N THR A 32 -4.86 4.02 -5.17
CA THR A 32 -4.37 3.71 -3.83
C THR A 32 -3.07 2.92 -3.89
N THR A 33 -2.99 1.91 -4.75
CA THR A 33 -1.76 1.12 -4.95
C THR A 33 -0.59 1.98 -5.42
N VAL A 34 -0.80 2.85 -6.42
CA VAL A 34 0.23 3.74 -6.97
C VAL A 34 0.77 4.69 -5.90
N PHE A 35 -0.11 5.31 -5.12
CA PHE A 35 0.30 6.23 -4.06
C PHE A 35 1.02 5.53 -2.91
N LEU A 36 0.60 4.33 -2.52
CA LEU A 36 1.28 3.55 -1.49
C LEU A 36 2.68 3.08 -1.94
N ILE A 37 2.84 2.64 -3.19
CA ILE A 37 4.15 2.30 -3.76
C ILE A 37 5.06 3.53 -3.78
N THR A 38 4.53 4.68 -4.20
CA THR A 38 5.27 5.95 -4.20
C THR A 38 5.69 6.35 -2.78
N GLY A 39 4.80 6.20 -1.80
CA GLY A 39 5.10 6.42 -0.38
C GLY A 39 6.19 5.48 0.15
N GLY A 40 6.14 4.20 -0.22
CA GLY A 40 7.19 3.22 0.09
C GLY A 40 8.55 3.60 -0.49
N ALA A 41 8.59 4.02 -1.77
CA ALA A 41 9.80 4.46 -2.44
C ALA A 41 10.40 5.72 -1.77
N LEU A 42 9.57 6.65 -1.31
CA LEU A 42 10.02 7.83 -0.56
C LEU A 42 10.66 7.45 0.78
N CYS A 43 10.13 6.45 1.49
CA CYS A 43 10.74 5.97 2.74
C CYS A 43 12.14 5.40 2.49
N VAL A 44 12.32 4.62 1.41
CA VAL A 44 13.64 4.12 1.00
C VAL A 44 14.57 5.28 0.63
N LYS A 45 14.06 6.31 -0.05
CA LYS A 45 14.84 7.50 -0.41
C LYS A 45 15.33 8.26 0.81
N VAL A 46 14.51 8.39 1.86
CA VAL A 46 14.93 9.00 3.15
C VAL A 46 16.11 8.22 3.73
N TRP A 47 16.05 6.88 3.69
CA TRP A 47 17.12 6.03 4.19
C TRP A 47 18.43 6.18 3.41
N THR A 48 18.38 6.07 2.09
CA THR A 48 19.57 6.16 1.24
C THR A 48 20.20 7.55 1.31
N THR A 49 19.36 8.59 1.38
CA THR A 49 19.83 9.98 1.52
C THR A 49 20.49 10.20 2.87
N HIS A 50 19.93 9.65 3.96
CA HIS A 50 20.57 9.74 5.27
C HIS A 50 21.96 9.09 5.31
N HIS A 51 22.10 7.90 4.72
CA HIS A 51 23.40 7.23 4.62
C HIS A 51 24.39 8.04 3.76
N HIS A 52 23.92 8.63 2.66
CA HIS A 52 24.76 9.48 1.82
C HIS A 52 25.24 10.73 2.58
N VAL A 53 24.33 11.38 3.32
CA VAL A 53 24.62 12.54 4.16
C VAL A 53 25.63 12.20 5.26
N GLN A 54 25.47 11.08 5.96
CA GLN A 54 26.42 10.64 6.98
C GLN A 54 27.81 10.42 6.36
N LYS A 55 27.89 9.74 5.20
CA LYS A 55 29.15 9.53 4.50
C LYS A 55 29.81 10.85 4.08
N GLN A 56 29.03 11.84 3.64
CA GLN A 56 29.54 13.16 3.31
C GLN A 56 30.02 13.92 4.54
N LEU A 57 29.32 13.81 5.66
CA LEU A 57 29.75 14.40 6.93
C LEU A 57 31.08 13.80 7.38
N ASP A 58 31.20 12.47 7.37
CA ASP A 58 32.41 11.74 7.76
C ASP A 58 33.61 12.11 6.86
N ALA A 59 33.37 12.31 5.56
CA ALA A 59 34.41 12.70 4.61
C ALA A 59 34.88 14.17 4.74
N ASN A 60 34.07 15.04 5.36
CA ASN A 60 34.35 16.46 5.52
C ASN A 60 34.58 16.84 7.00
N LEU A 61 34.92 15.88 7.86
CA LEU A 61 35.19 16.16 9.26
C LEU A 61 36.40 17.10 9.40
N PRO A 62 36.30 18.13 10.25
CA PRO A 62 37.42 19.00 10.53
C PRO A 62 38.53 18.23 11.26
N SER A 63 39.78 18.68 11.08
CA SER A 63 40.94 18.09 11.74
C SER A 63 40.75 18.10 13.26
N GLY A 64 41.04 16.96 13.91
CA GLY A 64 40.88 16.78 15.35
C GLY A 64 39.51 16.27 15.82
N VAL A 65 38.54 16.11 14.91
CA VAL A 65 37.30 15.37 15.19
C VAL A 65 37.43 13.94 14.66
N THR A 66 37.25 12.94 15.53
CA THR A 66 37.41 11.52 15.18
C THR A 66 36.13 10.93 14.60
N SER A 67 34.96 11.41 15.03
CA SER A 67 33.67 11.01 14.45
C SER A 67 32.57 12.03 14.76
N ALA A 68 31.62 12.20 13.84
CA ALA A 68 30.37 12.92 14.09
C ALA A 68 29.19 12.10 13.61
N VAL A 69 28.37 11.61 14.54
CA VAL A 69 27.22 10.75 14.23
C VAL A 69 25.95 11.59 14.26
N LEU A 70 25.26 11.64 13.12
CA LEU A 70 23.98 12.32 12.99
C LEU A 70 22.86 11.40 13.52
N HIS A 71 22.38 11.66 14.73
CA HIS A 71 21.34 10.85 15.38
C HIS A 71 19.96 11.16 14.82
N TYR A 72 19.54 10.37 13.84
CA TYR A 72 18.19 10.35 13.28
C TYR A 72 17.43 9.04 13.57
N ALA A 73 17.75 8.38 14.69
CA ALA A 73 17.15 7.09 15.06
C ALA A 73 15.62 7.13 15.09
N ASP A 74 15.04 8.23 15.59
CA ASP A 74 13.59 8.40 15.69
C ASP A 74 12.89 8.47 14.31
N VAL A 75 13.39 9.32 13.41
CA VAL A 75 12.85 9.42 12.04
C VAL A 75 13.08 8.14 11.27
N ARG A 76 14.27 7.54 11.41
CA ARG A 76 14.60 6.26 10.77
C ARG A 76 13.61 5.17 11.20
N THR A 77 13.34 5.04 12.48
CA THR A 77 12.41 4.03 13.03
C THR A 77 10.99 4.28 12.57
N THR A 78 10.51 5.52 12.63
CA THR A 78 9.15 5.86 12.18
C THR A 78 8.99 5.73 10.66
N SER A 79 10.02 6.04 9.85
CA SER A 79 10.02 5.77 8.41
C SER A 79 10.01 4.29 8.08
N ILE A 80 10.73 3.44 8.84
CA ILE A 80 10.62 1.98 8.70
C ILE A 80 9.19 1.52 9.00
N LEU A 81 8.59 2.02 10.09
CA LEU A 81 7.23 1.66 10.47
C LEU A 81 6.21 2.02 9.38
N VAL A 82 6.33 3.21 8.79
CA VAL A 82 5.49 3.63 7.65
C VAL A 82 5.77 2.78 6.42
N PHE A 83 7.03 2.46 6.13
CA PHE A 83 7.40 1.59 5.02
C PHE A 83 6.79 0.19 5.15
N VAL A 84 6.94 -0.45 6.30
CA VAL A 84 6.38 -1.79 6.55
C VAL A 84 4.86 -1.76 6.43
N THR A 85 4.22 -0.77 7.06
CA THR A 85 2.76 -0.62 6.99
C THR A 85 2.28 -0.35 5.57
N ASN A 86 2.97 0.51 4.80
CA ASN A 86 2.68 0.74 3.39
C ASN A 86 2.71 -0.57 2.60
N ASN A 87 3.75 -1.39 2.77
CA ASN A 87 3.87 -2.67 2.07
C ASN A 87 2.76 -3.66 2.45
N LEU A 88 2.35 -3.69 3.72
CA LEU A 88 1.22 -4.50 4.16
C LEU A 88 -0.10 -4.05 3.50
N VAL A 89 -0.33 -2.74 3.41
CA VAL A 89 -1.53 -2.21 2.73
C VAL A 89 -1.46 -2.51 1.23
N VAL A 90 -0.31 -2.30 0.58
CA VAL A 90 -0.10 -2.64 -0.84
C VAL A 90 -0.38 -4.10 -1.09
N LEU A 91 0.07 -5.00 -0.22
CA LEU A 91 -0.20 -6.44 -0.34
C LEU A 91 -1.72 -6.68 -0.39
N VAL A 92 -2.48 -6.16 0.57
CA VAL A 92 -3.94 -6.35 0.64
C VAL A 92 -4.64 -5.73 -0.57
N VAL A 93 -4.34 -4.47 -0.88
CA VAL A 93 -4.95 -3.73 -1.99
C VAL A 93 -4.62 -4.39 -3.34
N SER A 94 -3.40 -4.90 -3.52
CA SER A 94 -2.99 -5.57 -4.76
C SER A 94 -3.72 -6.90 -4.96
N HIS A 95 -3.96 -7.67 -3.89
CA HIS A 95 -4.76 -8.90 -3.99
C HIS A 95 -6.20 -8.59 -4.38
N ILE A 96 -6.79 -7.53 -3.84
CA ILE A 96 -8.12 -7.05 -4.23
C ILE A 96 -8.13 -6.64 -5.70
N LEU A 97 -7.13 -5.87 -6.13
CA LEU A 97 -6.98 -5.42 -7.51
C LEU A 97 -6.86 -6.60 -8.48
N LEU A 98 -6.02 -7.58 -8.17
CA LEU A 98 -5.85 -8.78 -8.98
C LEU A 98 -7.14 -9.60 -9.07
N ALA A 99 -7.88 -9.75 -7.98
CA ALA A 99 -9.19 -10.41 -8.00
C ALA A 99 -10.18 -9.66 -8.92
N MET A 100 -10.18 -8.33 -8.87
CA MET A 100 -11.02 -7.51 -9.75
C MET A 100 -10.62 -7.58 -11.23
N LEU A 101 -9.32 -7.56 -11.52
CA LEU A 101 -8.81 -7.70 -12.88
C LEU A 101 -9.09 -9.08 -13.45
N GLN A 102 -8.96 -10.14 -12.63
CA GLN A 102 -9.35 -11.50 -13.01
C GLN A 102 -10.83 -11.57 -13.38
N ASP A 103 -11.72 -10.97 -12.58
CA ASP A 103 -13.17 -11.00 -12.85
C ASP A 103 -13.57 -10.19 -14.10
N ILE A 104 -12.83 -9.13 -14.45
CA ILE A 104 -13.12 -8.26 -15.61
C ILE A 104 -12.52 -8.83 -16.90
N PHE A 105 -11.27 -9.30 -16.86
CA PHE A 105 -10.50 -9.65 -18.05
C PHE A 105 -10.30 -11.16 -18.24
N ASP A 106 -10.77 -12.00 -17.31
CA ASP A 106 -10.56 -13.45 -17.35
C ASP A 106 -9.07 -13.82 -17.56
N ILE A 107 -8.16 -13.12 -16.86
CA ILE A 107 -6.69 -13.21 -17.06
C ILE A 107 -6.18 -14.65 -16.99
N ILE A 108 -6.66 -15.41 -16.02
CA ILE A 108 -6.38 -16.84 -15.89
C ILE A 108 -7.44 -17.61 -16.69
N PRO A 109 -7.06 -18.28 -17.80
CA PRO A 109 -8.01 -19.03 -18.62
C PRO A 109 -8.50 -20.28 -17.89
N ALA A 110 -9.74 -20.67 -18.19
CA ALA A 110 -10.43 -21.84 -17.64
C ALA A 110 -9.64 -23.17 -17.73
N SER A 111 -8.74 -23.28 -18.72
CA SER A 111 -7.87 -24.44 -18.90
C SER A 111 -6.90 -24.64 -17.73
N VAL A 112 -6.41 -23.56 -17.13
CA VAL A 112 -5.51 -23.60 -15.98
C VAL A 112 -6.27 -24.06 -14.73
N PHE A 113 -7.49 -23.56 -14.51
CA PHE A 113 -8.35 -24.01 -13.40
C PHE A 113 -8.65 -25.50 -13.48
N ARG A 114 -8.95 -26.03 -14.68
CA ARG A 114 -9.15 -27.49 -14.86
C ARG A 114 -7.89 -28.30 -14.61
N ARG A 115 -6.70 -27.81 -15.01
CA ARG A 115 -5.42 -28.48 -14.75
C ARG A 115 -5.07 -28.52 -13.26
N LEU A 116 -5.48 -27.51 -12.51
CA LEU A 116 -5.28 -27.45 -11.05
C LEU A 116 -6.33 -28.24 -10.25
N GLY A 117 -7.23 -28.96 -10.93
CA GLY A 117 -8.30 -29.74 -10.27
C GLY A 117 -9.37 -28.90 -9.58
N THR A 118 -9.32 -27.58 -9.73
CA THR A 118 -10.29 -26.64 -9.15
C THR A 118 -11.49 -26.49 -10.08
N GLN A 119 -12.69 -26.67 -9.54
CA GLN A 119 -13.92 -26.39 -10.27
C GLN A 119 -13.95 -24.90 -10.68
N LEU A 120 -14.41 -24.61 -11.91
CA LEU A 120 -14.55 -23.23 -12.35
C LEU A 120 -15.48 -22.50 -11.37
N PRO A 121 -15.09 -21.33 -10.85
CA PRO A 121 -15.93 -20.59 -9.93
C PRO A 121 -17.23 -20.18 -10.65
N THR A 122 -18.37 -20.61 -10.09
CA THR A 122 -19.72 -20.26 -10.59
C THR A 122 -20.12 -18.83 -10.23
N GLN A 123 -19.38 -18.18 -9.33
CA GLN A 123 -19.54 -16.79 -8.90
C GLN A 123 -18.24 -16.01 -9.09
N PRO A 124 -18.29 -14.69 -9.36
CA PRO A 124 -17.09 -13.87 -9.45
C PRO A 124 -16.27 -13.91 -8.14
N LEU A 125 -14.94 -13.96 -8.27
CA LEU A 125 -14.04 -14.10 -7.12
C LEU A 125 -14.17 -12.94 -6.14
N THR A 126 -14.42 -11.74 -6.67
CA THR A 126 -14.58 -10.53 -5.88
C THR A 126 -15.85 -10.50 -5.04
N SER A 127 -16.92 -11.18 -5.44
CA SER A 127 -18.13 -11.26 -4.62
C SER A 127 -17.96 -12.27 -3.48
N GLY A 128 -17.36 -13.43 -3.77
CA GLY A 128 -17.10 -14.46 -2.76
C GLY A 128 -16.11 -14.01 -1.67
N THR A 129 -15.16 -13.14 -2.04
CA THR A 129 -14.14 -12.64 -1.11
C THR A 129 -14.46 -11.30 -0.48
N LEU A 130 -15.58 -10.65 -0.84
CA LEU A 130 -15.88 -9.25 -0.49
C LEU A 130 -15.80 -8.94 1.00
N ARG A 131 -16.27 -9.84 1.87
CA ARG A 131 -16.18 -9.69 3.33
C ARG A 131 -14.72 -9.63 3.80
N TYR A 132 -13.88 -10.52 3.28
CA TYR A 132 -12.44 -10.54 3.58
C TYR A 132 -11.73 -9.30 3.03
N GLN A 133 -12.12 -8.81 1.86
CA GLN A 133 -11.60 -7.55 1.29
C GLN A 133 -11.90 -6.37 2.23
N VAL A 134 -13.14 -6.25 2.71
CA VAL A 134 -13.53 -5.20 3.66
C VAL A 134 -12.75 -5.32 4.98
N MET A 135 -12.71 -6.51 5.58
CA MET A 135 -12.00 -6.72 6.83
C MET A 135 -10.50 -6.40 6.70
N GLY A 136 -9.86 -6.89 5.63
CA GLY A 136 -8.46 -6.61 5.33
C GLY A 136 -8.20 -5.12 5.19
N MET A 137 -8.98 -4.42 4.35
CA MET A 137 -8.86 -2.97 4.14
C MET A 137 -9.02 -2.19 5.45
N MET A 138 -10.02 -2.51 6.28
CA MET A 138 -10.26 -1.82 7.54
C MET A 138 -9.08 -2.00 8.52
N VAL A 139 -8.58 -3.22 8.68
CA VAL A 139 -7.44 -3.51 9.56
C VAL A 139 -6.18 -2.79 9.08
N THR A 140 -5.85 -2.91 7.79
CA THR A 140 -4.67 -2.24 7.24
C THR A 140 -4.79 -0.72 7.26
N MET A 141 -6.00 -0.18 7.11
CA MET A 141 -6.26 1.25 7.19
C MET A 141 -5.98 1.80 8.60
N VAL A 142 -6.45 1.13 9.65
CA VAL A 142 -6.19 1.56 11.03
C VAL A 142 -4.68 1.59 11.31
N LEU A 143 -3.96 0.53 10.90
CA LEU A 143 -2.50 0.48 11.02
C LEU A 143 -1.84 1.62 10.25
N TYR A 144 -2.32 1.90 9.03
CA TYR A 144 -1.75 2.93 8.16
C TYR A 144 -1.96 4.34 8.70
N VAL A 145 -3.14 4.65 9.23
CA VAL A 145 -3.43 5.92 9.90
C VAL A 145 -2.51 6.10 11.09
N ALA A 146 -2.39 5.08 11.95
CA ALA A 146 -1.54 5.15 13.13
C ALA A 146 -0.06 5.39 12.76
N ALA A 147 0.48 4.61 11.82
CA ALA A 147 1.85 4.76 11.36
C ALA A 147 2.12 6.16 10.74
N THR A 148 1.22 6.62 9.87
CA THR A 148 1.32 7.93 9.21
C THR A 148 1.20 9.09 10.19
N ALA A 149 0.28 9.00 11.16
CA ALA A 149 0.09 10.02 12.18
C ALA A 149 1.31 10.13 13.10
N VAL A 150 1.83 8.99 13.58
CA VAL A 150 3.05 8.95 14.40
C VAL A 150 4.23 9.53 13.63
N HIS A 151 4.46 9.10 12.39
CA HIS A 151 5.56 9.62 11.59
C HIS A 151 5.45 11.13 11.34
N THR A 152 4.26 11.61 10.98
CA THR A 152 4.00 13.04 10.81
C THR A 152 4.29 13.82 12.10
N ALA A 153 3.75 13.36 13.23
CA ALA A 153 3.97 13.99 14.52
C ALA A 153 5.47 14.08 14.86
N PHE A 154 6.24 13.01 14.67
CA PHE A 154 7.68 13.00 14.91
C PHE A 154 8.44 13.95 13.99
N VAL A 155 8.14 13.97 12.68
CA VAL A 155 8.80 14.84 11.71
C VAL A 155 8.57 16.33 12.01
N PHE A 156 7.39 16.69 12.53
CA PHE A 156 7.06 18.10 12.80
C PHE A 156 7.36 18.55 14.23
N SER A 157 7.54 17.64 15.19
CA SER A 157 7.79 17.98 16.60
C SER A 157 9.24 17.79 17.06
N ARG A 158 10.04 16.98 16.37
CA ARG A 158 11.41 16.64 16.80
C ARG A 158 12.49 17.22 15.89
N SER A 159 13.68 17.29 16.46
CA SER A 159 14.93 17.64 15.79
C SER A 159 15.95 16.55 16.07
N GLY A 160 16.86 16.31 15.13
CA GLY A 160 17.99 15.43 15.34
C GLY A 160 19.09 16.09 16.16
N SER A 161 19.94 15.25 16.73
CA SER A 161 21.15 15.67 17.43
C SER A 161 22.39 15.14 16.70
N VAL A 162 23.54 15.74 16.99
CA VAL A 162 24.83 15.28 16.48
C VAL A 162 25.68 14.93 17.68
N VAL A 163 26.16 13.70 17.73
CA VAL A 163 27.10 13.26 18.77
C VAL A 163 28.48 13.30 18.17
N ILE A 164 29.37 14.08 18.79
CA ILE A 164 30.72 14.36 18.30
C ILE A 164 31.71 13.69 19.25
N SER A 165 32.61 12.91 18.69
CA SER A 165 33.80 12.41 19.40
C SER A 165 35.01 13.16 18.89
N SER A 166 35.76 13.78 19.80
CA SER A 166 37.02 14.48 19.51
C SER A 166 38.08 14.05 20.51
N SER A 167 39.31 13.89 20.03
CA SER A 167 40.48 13.55 20.85
C SER A 167 41.35 14.78 21.17
N THR A 168 41.21 15.87 20.42
CA THR A 168 42.13 17.02 20.50
C THR A 168 41.45 18.38 20.67
N LEU A 169 40.14 18.52 20.38
CA LEU A 169 39.41 19.78 20.57
C LEU A 169 38.53 19.74 21.82
N ALA A 170 38.36 20.91 22.44
CA ALA A 170 37.28 21.10 23.40
C ALA A 170 35.92 20.87 22.73
N ALA A 171 34.97 20.28 23.47
CA ALA A 171 33.68 19.87 22.91
C ALA A 171 32.91 21.02 22.23
N ALA A 172 33.01 22.24 22.76
CA ALA A 172 32.37 23.43 22.20
C ALA A 172 32.93 23.80 20.82
N ASP A 173 34.25 23.78 20.66
CA ASP A 173 34.91 24.13 19.40
C ASP A 173 34.67 23.07 18.32
N ALA A 174 34.70 21.79 18.73
CA ALA A 174 34.34 20.67 17.86
C ALA A 174 32.88 20.79 17.36
N GLN A 175 31.96 21.22 18.22
CA GLN A 175 30.55 21.43 17.86
C GLN A 175 30.37 22.59 16.88
N VAL A 176 31.07 23.71 17.05
CA VAL A 176 31.03 24.83 16.10
C VAL A 176 31.57 24.41 14.74
N ALA A 177 32.70 23.69 14.72
CA ALA A 177 33.32 23.23 13.47
C ALA A 177 32.43 22.25 12.71
N VAL A 178 31.85 21.25 13.40
CA VAL A 178 30.90 20.30 12.80
C VAL A 178 29.61 20.99 12.34
N GLN A 179 29.11 21.98 13.09
CA GLN A 179 27.95 22.77 12.66
C GLN A 179 28.23 23.56 11.39
N GLY A 180 29.45 24.10 11.23
CA GLY A 180 29.90 24.74 10.00
C GLY A 180 29.84 23.79 8.80
N VAL A 181 30.32 22.56 8.96
CA VAL A 181 30.25 21.52 7.91
C VAL A 181 28.79 21.16 7.59
N LEU A 182 27.93 20.98 8.60
CA LEU A 182 26.51 20.70 8.38
C LEU A 182 25.81 21.82 7.61
N ASN A 183 26.11 23.08 7.95
CA ASN A 183 25.56 24.24 7.25
C ASN A 183 26.05 24.30 5.79
N ASN A 184 27.32 24.01 5.54
CA ASN A 184 27.89 23.95 4.18
C ASN A 184 27.26 22.83 3.34
N LEU A 185 26.91 21.71 3.97
CA LEU A 185 26.19 20.60 3.34
C LEU A 185 24.67 20.85 3.23
N GLY A 186 24.16 21.96 3.75
CA GLY A 186 22.74 22.29 3.78
C GLY A 186 21.89 21.37 4.67
N ILE A 187 22.53 20.67 5.61
CA ILE A 187 21.87 19.72 6.52
C ILE A 187 21.29 20.50 7.69
N LYS A 188 19.97 20.38 7.87
CA LYS A 188 19.27 20.99 8.99
C LYS A 188 18.95 19.95 10.06
N LEU A 189 19.10 20.34 11.32
CA LEU A 189 18.81 19.46 12.46
C LEU A 189 17.31 19.29 12.69
N ALA A 190 16.52 20.33 12.42
CA ALA A 190 15.07 20.24 12.47
C ALA A 190 14.53 19.40 11.30
N TYR A 191 13.84 18.30 11.61
CA TYR A 191 13.35 17.34 10.60
C TYR A 191 12.42 17.98 9.57
N ARG A 192 11.56 18.89 10.02
CA ARG A 192 10.63 19.65 9.17
C ARG A 192 11.33 20.50 8.10
N ASP A 193 12.56 20.93 8.35
CA ASP A 193 13.30 21.78 7.41
C ASP A 193 14.11 20.97 6.39
N THR A 194 14.27 19.67 6.65
CA THR A 194 14.94 18.73 5.76
C THR A 194 13.96 18.26 4.69
N ARG A 195 14.13 18.76 3.46
CA ARG A 195 13.17 18.62 2.34
C ARG A 195 12.71 17.18 2.09
N TYR A 196 13.63 16.21 2.08
CA TYR A 196 13.28 14.81 1.80
C TYR A 196 12.45 14.17 2.92
N ILE A 197 12.73 14.49 4.18
CA ILE A 197 11.96 14.04 5.33
C ILE A 197 10.55 14.65 5.29
N ARG A 198 10.48 15.97 5.09
CA ARG A 198 9.19 16.68 4.99
C ARG A 198 8.31 16.14 3.87
N ILE A 199 8.87 15.91 2.68
CA ILE A 199 8.12 15.36 1.54
C ILE A 199 7.59 13.97 1.88
N SER A 200 8.38 13.11 2.54
CA SER A 200 7.93 11.76 2.91
C SER A 200 6.73 11.80 3.87
N ALA A 201 6.74 12.70 4.86
CA ALA A 201 5.63 12.88 5.80
C ALA A 201 4.37 13.44 5.11
N GLN A 202 4.53 14.36 4.16
CA GLN A 202 3.41 14.96 3.44
C GLN A 202 2.77 13.98 2.44
N MET A 203 3.57 13.18 1.74
CA MET A 203 3.09 12.27 0.69
C MET A 203 2.29 11.07 1.22
N ALA A 204 2.39 10.76 2.52
CA ALA A 204 1.55 9.74 3.15
C ALA A 204 0.07 10.16 3.25
N TRP A 205 -0.23 11.46 3.28
CA TRP A 205 -1.60 11.97 3.42
C TRP A 205 -2.46 11.78 2.15
N PRO A 206 -1.99 12.08 0.92
CA PRO A 206 -2.71 11.74 -0.30
C PRO A 206 -3.04 10.24 -0.39
N ALA A 207 -2.07 9.37 -0.09
CA ALA A 207 -2.28 7.93 -0.07
C ALA A 207 -3.39 7.52 0.91
N LEU A 208 -3.42 8.15 2.10
CA LEU A 208 -4.45 7.92 3.10
C LEU A 208 -5.85 8.32 2.60
N VAL A 209 -5.98 9.47 1.93
CA VAL A 209 -7.27 9.93 1.37
C VAL A 209 -7.81 8.92 0.36
N PHE A 210 -6.99 8.46 -0.59
CA PHE A 210 -7.41 7.46 -1.56
C PHE A 210 -7.74 6.11 -0.92
N ALA A 211 -6.96 5.67 0.06
CA ALA A 211 -7.24 4.46 0.80
C ALA A 211 -8.58 4.54 1.57
N LEU A 212 -8.92 5.72 2.13
CA LEU A 212 -10.19 5.95 2.84
C LEU A 212 -11.38 5.86 1.90
N LEU A 213 -11.29 6.53 0.74
CA LEU A 213 -12.32 6.46 -0.29
C LEU A 213 -12.48 5.03 -0.81
N THR A 214 -11.39 4.31 -1.06
CA THR A 214 -11.40 2.90 -1.49
C THR A 214 -12.08 2.01 -0.46
N THR A 215 -11.73 2.18 0.81
CA THR A 215 -12.33 1.42 1.92
C THR A 215 -13.84 1.70 2.02
N ALA A 216 -14.24 2.98 1.96
CA ALA A 216 -15.64 3.38 2.00
C ALA A 216 -16.45 2.78 0.84
N VAL A 217 -15.93 2.86 -0.39
CA VAL A 217 -16.59 2.27 -1.57
C VAL A 217 -16.68 0.75 -1.45
N THR A 218 -15.65 0.09 -0.92
CA THR A 218 -15.66 -1.36 -0.72
C THR A 218 -16.67 -1.78 0.34
N VAL A 219 -16.79 -1.02 1.44
CA VAL A 219 -17.82 -1.22 2.48
C VAL A 219 -19.22 -1.01 1.92
N MET A 220 -19.43 0.06 1.13
CA MET A 220 -20.72 0.30 0.47
C MET A 220 -21.09 -0.82 -0.50
N ALA A 221 -20.11 -1.33 -1.26
CA ALA A 221 -20.32 -2.46 -2.16
C ALA A 221 -20.73 -3.71 -1.37
N TRP A 222 -20.11 -3.97 -0.22
CA TRP A 222 -20.47 -5.08 0.67
C TRP A 222 -21.88 -4.94 1.25
N ARG A 223 -22.27 -3.74 1.70
CA ARG A 223 -23.62 -3.48 2.24
C ARG A 223 -24.72 -3.60 1.18
N ARG A 224 -24.42 -3.27 -0.08
CA ARG A 224 -25.36 -3.37 -1.21
C ARG A 224 -25.36 -4.73 -1.88
N TYR A 225 -24.40 -5.60 -1.58
CA TYR A 225 -24.37 -6.94 -2.16
C TYR A 225 -25.58 -7.72 -1.64
N PRO A 226 -26.47 -8.23 -2.53
CA PRO A 226 -27.63 -8.97 -2.09
C PRO A 226 -27.17 -10.18 -1.26
N ARG A 227 -27.62 -10.27 -0.01
CA ARG A 227 -27.53 -11.49 0.78
C ARG A 227 -28.36 -12.55 0.04
N ARG A 228 -27.77 -13.24 -0.94
CA ARG A 228 -28.35 -14.48 -1.46
C ARG A 228 -28.27 -15.48 -0.31
N GLY A 229 -29.35 -15.52 0.47
CA GLY A 229 -29.70 -16.68 1.26
C GLY A 229 -29.65 -17.91 0.36
N GLY A 230 -29.24 -19.04 0.93
CA GLY A 230 -29.09 -20.31 0.23
C GLY A 230 -30.36 -20.66 -0.54
N VAL A 231 -30.38 -20.36 -1.83
CA VAL A 231 -31.16 -21.15 -2.77
C VAL A 231 -30.23 -22.30 -3.13
N VAL A 232 -30.21 -23.29 -2.23
CA VAL A 232 -30.02 -24.66 -2.67
C VAL A 232 -31.18 -24.89 -3.62
N GLU A 233 -30.90 -24.76 -4.90
CA GLU A 233 -31.76 -25.23 -5.97
C GLU A 233 -31.93 -26.73 -5.70
N LYS A 234 -32.96 -27.08 -4.92
CA LYS A 234 -33.54 -28.41 -4.96
C LYS A 234 -34.00 -28.55 -6.39
N VAL A 235 -33.13 -29.11 -7.21
CA VAL A 235 -33.51 -29.78 -8.45
C VAL A 235 -34.43 -30.89 -7.99
N GLU A 236 -35.72 -30.57 -7.90
CA GLU A 236 -36.79 -31.54 -7.81
C GLU A 236 -36.63 -32.42 -9.06
N ALA A 237 -36.04 -33.59 -8.86
CA ALA A 237 -35.98 -34.60 -9.88
C ALA A 237 -37.43 -34.96 -10.22
N GLU A 238 -37.89 -34.49 -11.38
CA GLU A 238 -39.14 -34.92 -11.98
C GLU A 238 -39.09 -36.46 -12.09
N PRO A 239 -39.98 -37.21 -11.42
CA PRO A 239 -40.02 -38.65 -11.59
C PRO A 239 -40.49 -38.94 -13.02
N GLU A 240 -39.59 -39.54 -13.79
CA GLU A 240 -39.84 -40.13 -15.09
C GLU A 240 -41.12 -40.97 -15.03
N LYS A 241 -42.19 -40.46 -15.66
CA LYS A 241 -43.43 -41.22 -15.83
C LYS A 241 -43.16 -42.35 -16.81
N VAL A 242 -42.96 -43.54 -16.28
CA VAL A 242 -43.00 -44.79 -17.03
C VAL A 242 -44.45 -44.99 -17.48
N THR A 243 -44.72 -44.72 -18.76
CA THR A 243 -45.92 -45.17 -19.45
C THR A 243 -45.80 -46.67 -19.70
N LEU A 244 -46.73 -47.46 -19.15
CA LEU A 244 -47.02 -48.84 -19.56
C LEU A 244 -47.98 -48.82 -20.76
#